data_AF-A0A3M2DD66-F1
#
_entry.id   AF-A0A3M2DD66-F1
#
_cell.length_a   1.000
_cell.length_b   1.000
_cell.length_c   1.000
_cell.angle_alpha   90.00
_cell.angle_beta   90.00
_cell.angle_gamma   90.00
#
_symmetry.space_group_name_H-M   'P 1'
#
loop_
_entity.id
_entity.type
_entity.pdbx_description
1 polymer ?
#
loop_
_entity_poly.entity_id
_entity_poly.type
_entity_poly.pdbx_seq_one_letter_code
_entity_poly.pdbx_strand_id
1 'polypeptide(L)'
;MTVPTYYITTPIYYVNDVPHLGTAFCTLAADAFARYHRARGRDVRFLTGTDEHGLKIQRAAEAAGKTPKQHADEVVARFREAWRRLDITNDDFIRTTEPRHEKVAQDLWRRIADAGDIYLGGYEGWYCVRCEAYYTEEQLRREDDARWCPIHDAPVDWVEEPSYFFRMSKYQDALLDHFDRHPDFVQPEQYRNEILSFIRGGLRDLSISRTSFDWGIPVPDDPAHVMYVWLDALTNYISALGGPGADLYARYWPADCHLIGKDILRFHAVYWPCFLLS
;
A
#
# COMPACT_ATOMS: atom_id res chain seq x y z
N MET A 1 -8.14 30.70 18.22
CA MET A 1 -8.75 29.85 17.17
C MET A 1 -7.69 28.85 16.76
N THR A 2 -7.97 27.55 16.84
CA THR A 2 -7.03 26.52 16.39
C THR A 2 -6.90 26.60 14.87
N VAL A 3 -5.66 26.57 14.35
CA VAL A 3 -5.42 26.57 12.90
C VAL A 3 -5.89 25.22 12.34
N PRO A 4 -6.79 25.17 11.33
CA PRO A 4 -7.24 23.91 10.76
C PRO A 4 -6.08 23.15 10.10
N THR A 5 -5.93 21.88 10.41
CA THR A 5 -4.91 21.01 9.80
C THR A 5 -5.36 20.54 8.42
N TYR A 6 -4.42 20.13 7.56
CA TYR A 6 -4.70 19.41 6.31
C TYR A 6 -3.61 18.38 6.04
N TYR A 7 -3.96 17.10 5.98
CA TYR A 7 -3.01 16.03 5.68
C TYR A 7 -3.30 15.41 4.30
N ILE A 8 -2.35 15.59 3.38
CA ILE A 8 -2.41 15.04 2.02
C ILE A 8 -1.22 14.13 1.74
N THR A 9 -1.46 13.06 1.00
CA THR A 9 -0.43 12.05 0.68
C THR A 9 -0.48 11.69 -0.80
N THR A 10 0.68 11.35 -1.38
CA THR A 10 0.75 10.52 -2.60
C THR A 10 0.82 9.04 -2.21
N PRO A 11 0.70 8.11 -3.16
CA PRO A 11 1.16 6.76 -2.92
C PRO A 11 2.67 6.79 -2.67
N ILE A 12 3.18 5.76 -2.01
CA ILE A 12 4.62 5.48 -2.04
C ILE A 12 4.96 4.71 -3.32
N TYR A 13 6.05 5.09 -3.99
CA TYR A 13 6.40 4.55 -5.30
C TYR A 13 7.36 3.36 -5.20
N TYR A 14 7.11 2.32 -6.00
CA TYR A 14 7.90 1.10 -5.98
C TYR A 14 9.31 1.35 -6.52
N VAL A 15 10.36 0.98 -5.77
CA VAL A 15 11.76 1.26 -6.14
C VAL A 15 12.38 0.28 -7.14
N ASN A 16 11.57 -0.37 -7.98
CA ASN A 16 12.07 -1.24 -9.05
C ASN A 16 12.42 -0.47 -10.34
N ASP A 17 11.94 0.77 -10.49
CA ASP A 17 12.20 1.58 -11.68
C ASP A 17 12.41 3.07 -11.34
N VAL A 18 12.84 3.85 -12.32
CA VAL A 18 13.08 5.28 -12.21
C VAL A 18 11.77 6.09 -12.15
N PRO A 19 11.80 7.31 -11.58
CA PRO A 19 10.66 8.23 -11.66
C PRO A 19 10.23 8.45 -13.12
N HIS A 20 8.93 8.37 -13.37
CA HIS A 20 8.35 8.50 -14.71
C HIS A 20 7.16 9.48 -14.68
N LEU A 21 6.52 9.72 -15.83
CA LEU A 21 5.45 10.72 -15.93
C LEU A 21 4.27 10.46 -14.97
N GLY A 22 3.87 9.19 -14.80
CA GLY A 22 2.86 8.78 -13.83
C GLY A 22 3.17 9.19 -12.38
N THR A 23 4.37 8.89 -11.87
CA THR A 23 4.76 9.29 -10.51
C THR A 23 4.85 10.82 -10.40
N ALA A 24 5.40 11.49 -11.42
CA ALA A 24 5.49 12.95 -11.45
C ALA A 24 4.12 13.63 -11.44
N PHE A 25 3.16 13.14 -12.22
CA PHE A 25 1.82 13.71 -12.31
C PHE A 25 1.09 13.67 -10.96
N CYS A 26 1.09 12.51 -10.30
CA CYS A 26 0.43 12.35 -9.00
C CYS A 26 1.08 13.26 -7.94
N THR A 27 2.41 13.30 -7.88
CA THR A 27 3.13 14.15 -6.91
C THR A 27 2.91 15.64 -7.17
N LEU A 28 2.93 16.10 -8.42
CA LEU A 28 2.64 17.49 -8.78
C LEU A 28 1.21 17.91 -8.41
N ALA A 29 0.24 17.03 -8.62
CA ALA A 29 -1.14 17.28 -8.23
C ALA A 29 -1.26 17.42 -6.69
N ALA A 30 -0.69 16.49 -5.92
CA ALA A 30 -0.69 16.56 -4.46
C ALA A 30 0.03 17.83 -3.94
N ASP A 31 1.15 18.22 -4.57
CA ASP A 31 1.87 19.44 -4.24
C ASP A 31 1.04 20.71 -4.48
N ALA A 32 0.33 20.78 -5.61
CA ALA A 32 -0.56 21.89 -5.92
C ALA A 32 -1.67 22.03 -4.86
N PHE A 33 -2.28 20.92 -4.42
CA PHE A 33 -3.26 20.92 -3.34
C PHE A 33 -2.65 21.32 -2.00
N ALA A 34 -1.48 20.79 -1.64
CA ALA A 34 -0.78 21.14 -0.41
C ALA A 34 -0.48 22.65 -0.35
N ARG A 35 0.09 23.21 -1.43
CA ARG A 35 0.36 24.65 -1.56
C ARG A 35 -0.92 25.49 -1.50
N TYR A 36 -1.98 25.05 -2.17
CA TYR A 36 -3.29 25.71 -2.09
C TYR A 36 -3.79 25.79 -0.65
N HIS A 37 -3.75 24.69 0.09
CA HIS A 37 -4.20 24.68 1.48
C HIS A 37 -3.30 25.50 2.42
N ARG A 38 -1.98 25.52 2.20
CA ARG A 38 -1.05 26.42 2.90
C ARG A 38 -1.39 27.89 2.62
N ALA A 39 -1.63 28.26 1.37
CA ALA A 39 -2.03 29.62 0.98
C ALA A 39 -3.39 30.04 1.56
N ARG A 40 -4.25 29.08 1.90
CA ARG A 40 -5.51 29.29 2.62
C ARG A 40 -5.36 29.36 4.14
N GLY A 41 -4.13 29.33 4.66
CA GLY A 41 -3.83 29.45 6.09
C GLY A 41 -4.05 28.17 6.89
N ARG A 42 -4.13 27.00 6.25
CA ARG A 42 -4.16 25.70 6.94
C ARG A 42 -2.75 25.28 7.36
N ASP A 43 -2.69 24.52 8.42
CA ASP A 43 -1.48 23.83 8.87
C ASP A 43 -1.36 22.50 8.11
N VAL A 44 -0.51 22.47 7.08
CA VAL A 44 -0.48 21.38 6.11
C VAL A 44 0.66 20.41 6.40
N ARG A 45 0.35 19.11 6.35
CA ARG A 45 1.32 18.02 6.22
C ARG A 45 1.15 17.38 4.85
N PHE A 46 2.21 17.32 4.07
CA PHE A 46 2.25 16.69 2.75
C PHE A 46 3.29 15.56 2.75
N LEU A 47 2.82 14.33 2.54
CA LEU A 47 3.66 13.13 2.50
C LEU A 47 3.83 12.58 1.08
N THR A 48 5.05 12.15 0.77
CA THR A 48 5.36 11.23 -0.32
C THR A 48 6.40 10.21 0.16
N GLY A 49 6.77 9.22 -0.65
CA GLY A 49 7.77 8.24 -0.25
C GLY A 49 7.97 7.09 -1.23
N THR A 50 8.64 6.04 -0.76
CA THR A 50 9.01 4.85 -1.54
C THR A 50 8.64 3.56 -0.83
N ASP A 51 8.09 2.63 -1.62
CA ASP A 51 7.91 1.23 -1.24
C ASP A 51 9.14 0.44 -1.69
N GLU A 52 9.82 -0.13 -0.70
CA GLU A 52 11.16 -0.65 -0.83
C GLU A 52 11.27 -2.15 -0.58
N HIS A 53 10.18 -2.86 -0.32
CA HIS A 53 10.19 -4.30 -0.01
C HIS A 53 9.59 -5.18 -1.12
N GLY A 54 9.85 -6.48 -1.06
CA GLY A 54 9.26 -7.47 -1.96
C GLY A 54 10.23 -8.17 -2.91
N LEU A 55 9.73 -9.26 -3.50
CA LEU A 55 10.51 -10.19 -4.30
C LEU A 55 11.12 -9.57 -5.55
N LYS A 56 10.40 -8.68 -6.26
CA LYS A 56 10.94 -8.00 -7.44
C LYS A 56 12.17 -7.16 -7.10
N ILE A 57 12.14 -6.39 -6.00
CA ILE A 57 13.29 -5.58 -5.57
C ILE A 57 14.46 -6.47 -5.17
N GLN A 58 14.20 -7.57 -4.45
CA GLN A 58 15.24 -8.53 -4.12
C GLN A 58 15.92 -9.09 -5.38
N ARG A 59 15.13 -9.55 -6.36
CA ARG A 59 15.66 -10.09 -7.62
C ARG A 59 16.39 -9.04 -8.46
N ALA A 60 15.89 -7.80 -8.50
CA ALA A 60 16.55 -6.70 -9.21
C ALA A 60 17.90 -6.35 -8.58
N ALA A 61 17.99 -6.39 -7.25
CA ALA A 61 19.24 -6.19 -6.53
C ALA A 61 20.24 -7.33 -6.78
N GLU A 62 19.79 -8.58 -6.68
CA GLU A 62 20.60 -9.77 -6.98
C GLU A 62 21.15 -9.75 -8.41
N ALA A 63 20.30 -9.44 -9.41
CA ALA A 63 20.71 -9.31 -10.81
C ALA A 63 21.73 -8.18 -11.04
N ALA A 64 21.70 -7.14 -10.20
CA ALA A 64 22.65 -6.04 -10.22
C ALA A 64 23.90 -6.28 -9.34
N GLY A 65 23.99 -7.42 -8.65
CA GLY A 65 25.09 -7.73 -7.73
C GLY A 65 25.12 -6.83 -6.48
N LYS A 66 23.96 -6.37 -6.01
CA LYS A 66 23.81 -5.45 -4.86
C LYS A 66 22.92 -6.08 -3.78
N THR A 67 23.02 -5.57 -2.56
CA THR A 67 21.97 -5.87 -1.57
C THR A 67 20.67 -5.13 -1.91
N PRO A 68 19.50 -5.66 -1.52
CA PRO A 68 18.23 -4.97 -1.74
C PRO A 68 18.20 -3.54 -1.18
N LYS A 69 18.80 -3.32 0.00
CA LYS A 69 18.92 -2.00 0.61
C LYS A 69 19.77 -1.03 -0.23
N GLN A 70 20.90 -1.50 -0.78
CA GLN A 70 21.74 -0.68 -1.67
C GLN A 70 21.01 -0.31 -2.95
N HIS A 71 20.28 -1.26 -3.54
CA HIS A 71 19.45 -1.00 -4.72
C HIS A 71 18.37 0.06 -4.43
N ALA A 72 17.63 -0.09 -3.32
CA ALA A 72 16.63 0.87 -2.89
C ALA A 72 17.25 2.26 -2.65
N ASP A 73 18.39 2.36 -1.96
CA ASP A 73 19.07 3.63 -1.69
C ASP A 73 19.42 4.41 -2.96
N GLU A 74 19.86 3.74 -4.02
CA GLU A 74 20.17 4.36 -5.31
C GLU A 74 18.93 4.88 -6.04
N VAL A 75 17.84 4.12 -6.01
CA VAL A 75 16.58 4.52 -6.66
C VAL A 75 15.91 5.66 -5.91
N VAL A 76 15.92 5.63 -4.57
CA VAL A 76 15.43 6.71 -3.70
C VAL A 76 16.14 8.03 -4.00
N ALA A 77 17.46 8.00 -4.23
CA ALA A 77 18.22 9.19 -4.61
C ALA A 77 17.67 9.83 -5.90
N ARG A 78 17.24 9.02 -6.89
CA ARG A 78 16.62 9.51 -8.13
C ARG A 78 15.25 10.13 -7.89
N PHE A 79 14.42 9.53 -7.03
CA PHE A 79 13.13 10.08 -6.61
C PHE A 79 13.30 11.43 -5.91
N ARG A 80 14.21 11.52 -4.94
CA ARG A 80 14.51 12.78 -4.23
C ARG A 80 15.01 13.88 -5.17
N GLU A 81 15.88 13.53 -6.11
CA GLU A 81 16.35 14.48 -7.13
C GLU A 81 15.22 14.93 -8.07
N ALA A 82 14.34 14.03 -8.49
CA ALA A 82 13.17 14.38 -9.29
C ALA A 82 12.24 15.35 -8.55
N TRP A 83 11.94 15.09 -7.27
CA TRP A 83 11.12 15.97 -6.43
C TRP A 83 11.76 17.32 -6.18
N ARG A 84 13.08 17.38 -5.99
CA ARG A 84 13.82 18.63 -5.91
C ARG A 84 13.74 19.43 -7.22
N ARG A 85 13.88 18.78 -8.37
CA ARG A 85 13.80 19.44 -9.69
C ARG A 85 12.39 19.92 -10.05
N LEU A 86 11.37 19.25 -9.54
CA LEU A 86 9.96 19.62 -9.70
C LEU A 86 9.47 20.61 -8.63
N ASP A 87 10.35 21.05 -7.71
CA ASP A 87 10.02 21.93 -6.59
C ASP A 87 8.86 21.38 -5.73
N ILE A 88 8.87 20.09 -5.42
CA ILE A 88 7.85 19.46 -4.57
C ILE A 88 8.08 19.86 -3.10
N THR A 89 7.01 20.24 -2.41
CA THR A 89 7.01 20.78 -1.04
C THR A 89 6.52 19.78 0.00
N ASN A 90 6.82 18.50 -0.20
CA ASN A 90 6.51 17.48 0.80
C ASN A 90 7.28 17.76 2.11
N ASP A 91 6.60 17.61 3.24
CA ASP A 91 7.17 17.87 4.57
C ASP A 91 7.92 16.66 5.13
N ASP A 92 7.74 15.50 4.51
CA ASP A 92 8.45 14.25 4.82
C ASP A 92 8.55 13.38 3.56
N PHE A 93 9.52 12.48 3.56
CA PHE A 93 9.71 11.45 2.55
C PHE A 93 9.89 10.12 3.28
N ILE A 94 8.83 9.32 3.35
CA ILE A 94 8.85 8.03 4.05
C ILE A 94 9.49 6.94 3.18
N ARG A 95 10.22 6.03 3.82
CA ARG A 95 10.81 4.85 3.20
C ARG A 95 10.41 3.63 4.01
N THR A 96 9.94 2.55 3.36
CA THR A 96 9.51 1.36 4.12
C THR A 96 10.67 0.64 4.82
N THR A 97 11.91 0.83 4.38
CA THR A 97 13.12 0.32 5.07
C THR A 97 13.54 1.12 6.31
N GLU A 98 12.84 2.20 6.67
CA GLU A 98 13.17 2.98 7.86
C GLU A 98 12.68 2.28 9.15
N PRO A 99 13.48 2.27 10.24
CA PRO A 99 13.07 1.66 11.51
C PRO A 99 11.76 2.21 12.09
N ARG A 100 11.45 3.49 11.82
CA ARG A 100 10.17 4.11 12.23
C ARG A 100 8.97 3.49 11.53
N HIS A 101 9.14 3.01 10.30
CA HIS A 101 8.09 2.36 9.53
C HIS A 101 7.89 0.93 10.02
N GLU A 102 8.97 0.14 10.09
CA GLU A 102 8.94 -1.24 10.60
C GLU A 102 8.24 -1.34 11.97
N LYS A 103 8.61 -0.46 12.90
CA LYS A 103 8.01 -0.43 14.24
C LYS A 103 6.49 -0.23 14.19
N VAL A 104 6.00 0.68 13.35
CA VAL A 104 4.57 1.00 13.27
C VAL A 104 3.80 -0.09 12.52
N ALA A 105 4.39 -0.71 11.50
CA ALA A 105 3.81 -1.87 10.80
C ALA A 105 3.68 -3.08 11.74
N GLN A 106 4.71 -3.37 12.54
CA GLN A 106 4.63 -4.41 13.57
C GLN A 106 3.62 -4.09 14.68
N ASP A 107 3.48 -2.82 15.09
CA ASP A 107 2.44 -2.41 16.04
C ASP A 107 1.03 -2.60 15.45
N LEU A 108 0.81 -2.18 14.20
CA LEU A 108 -0.47 -2.37 13.51
C LEU A 108 -0.80 -3.86 13.37
N TRP A 109 0.17 -4.69 12.96
CA TRP A 109 0.00 -6.14 12.90
C TRP A 109 -0.48 -6.72 14.22
N ARG A 110 0.19 -6.38 15.34
CA ARG A 110 -0.19 -6.88 16.67
C ARG A 110 -1.61 -6.46 17.05
N ARG A 111 -2.00 -5.20 16.77
CA ARG A 111 -3.37 -4.73 17.04
C ARG A 111 -4.44 -5.52 16.27
N ILE A 112 -4.21 -5.76 14.98
CA ILE A 112 -5.13 -6.55 14.14
C ILE A 112 -5.16 -8.02 14.63
N ALA A 113 -4.02 -8.58 15.03
CA ALA A 113 -3.94 -9.91 15.62
C ALA A 113 -4.70 -10.00 16.96
N ASP A 114 -4.53 -9.02 17.85
CA ASP A 114 -5.20 -8.92 19.14
C ASP A 114 -6.73 -8.77 19.00
N ALA A 115 -7.20 -8.16 17.90
CA ALA A 115 -8.62 -8.10 17.52
C ALA A 115 -9.19 -9.44 17.03
N GLY A 116 -8.33 -10.46 16.82
CA GLY A 116 -8.71 -11.79 16.33
C GLY A 116 -8.84 -11.87 14.80
N ASP A 117 -8.33 -10.86 14.09
CA ASP A 117 -8.51 -10.70 12.65
C ASP A 117 -7.34 -11.18 11.81
N ILE A 118 -6.31 -11.76 12.44
CA ILE A 118 -5.22 -12.48 11.77
C ILE A 118 -5.28 -13.97 12.13
N TYR A 119 -5.16 -14.84 11.13
CA TYR A 119 -5.02 -16.28 11.33
C TYR A 119 -4.03 -16.89 10.33
N LEU A 120 -3.34 -17.96 10.72
CA LEU A 120 -2.47 -18.71 9.82
C LEU A 120 -3.31 -19.71 8.99
N GLY A 121 -3.09 -19.74 7.69
CA GLY A 121 -3.69 -20.71 6.77
C GLY A 121 -2.69 -21.14 5.69
N GLY A 122 -3.17 -21.92 4.73
CA GLY A 122 -2.49 -22.16 3.46
C GLY A 122 -3.15 -21.31 2.37
N TYR A 123 -2.38 -20.56 1.60
CA TYR A 123 -2.89 -19.96 0.37
C TYR A 123 -2.49 -20.86 -0.80
N GLU A 124 -3.47 -21.35 -1.54
CA GLU A 124 -3.27 -22.06 -2.80
C GLU A 124 -3.87 -21.24 -3.95
N GLY A 125 -3.13 -21.09 -5.05
CA GLY A 125 -3.65 -20.41 -6.22
C GLY A 125 -2.64 -20.20 -7.33
N TRP A 126 -3.15 -19.81 -8.50
CA TRP A 126 -2.31 -19.46 -9.65
C TRP A 126 -1.67 -18.10 -9.45
N TYR A 127 -0.34 -18.07 -9.38
CA TYR A 127 0.43 -16.87 -9.12
C TYR A 127 1.11 -16.36 -10.38
N CYS A 128 0.91 -15.08 -10.69
CA CYS A 128 1.72 -14.40 -11.68
C CYS A 128 2.84 -13.62 -10.99
N VAL A 129 4.07 -14.09 -11.15
CA VAL A 129 5.29 -13.43 -10.65
C VAL A 129 5.41 -11.97 -11.13
N ARG A 130 5.00 -11.67 -12.37
CA ARG A 130 5.10 -10.32 -12.94
C ARG A 130 4.07 -9.36 -12.33
N CYS A 131 2.85 -9.84 -12.08
CA CYS A 131 1.86 -9.05 -11.36
C CYS A 131 2.18 -8.95 -9.87
N GLU A 132 2.95 -9.91 -9.32
CA GLU A 132 2.93 -10.23 -7.89
C GLU A 132 1.50 -10.37 -7.39
N ALA A 133 0.66 -11.09 -8.14
CA ALA A 133 -0.74 -11.24 -7.79
C ALA A 133 -1.21 -12.65 -8.10
N TYR A 134 -2.12 -13.13 -7.26
CA TYR A 134 -2.84 -14.36 -7.48
C TYR A 134 -4.07 -14.12 -8.33
N TYR A 135 -4.38 -15.11 -9.15
CA TYR A 135 -5.54 -15.13 -10.02
C TYR A 135 -6.38 -16.36 -9.69
N THR A 136 -7.69 -16.16 -9.68
CA THR A 136 -8.63 -17.27 -9.73
C THR A 136 -8.60 -17.90 -11.12
N GLU A 137 -9.00 -19.17 -11.22
CA GLU A 137 -9.05 -19.90 -12.50
C GLU A 137 -9.83 -19.15 -13.59
N GLU A 138 -10.90 -18.44 -13.21
CA GLU A 138 -11.78 -17.68 -14.10
C GLU A 138 -11.12 -16.42 -14.68
N GLN A 139 -10.11 -15.87 -13.99
CA GLN A 139 -9.41 -14.66 -14.43
C GLN A 139 -8.25 -14.95 -15.38
N LEU A 140 -7.90 -16.23 -15.59
CA LEU A 140 -6.76 -16.64 -16.38
C LEU A 140 -7.18 -17.01 -17.80
N ARG A 141 -6.34 -16.67 -18.78
CA ARG A 141 -6.49 -17.25 -20.11
C ARG A 141 -6.01 -18.69 -20.06
N ARG A 142 -6.80 -19.60 -20.60
CA ARG A 142 -6.40 -20.99 -20.81
C ARG A 142 -5.93 -21.15 -22.24
N GLU A 143 -4.74 -21.68 -22.40
CA GLU A 143 -4.15 -22.01 -23.69
C GLU A 143 -3.40 -23.33 -23.51
N ASP A 144 -3.91 -24.38 -24.16
CA ASP A 144 -3.56 -25.78 -23.91
C ASP A 144 -3.70 -26.18 -22.42
N ASP A 145 -2.72 -26.89 -21.85
CA ASP A 145 -2.68 -27.29 -20.43
C ASP A 145 -2.16 -26.17 -19.50
N ALA A 146 -1.71 -25.04 -20.08
CA ALA A 146 -1.12 -23.93 -19.34
C ALA A 146 -2.15 -22.84 -19.01
N ARG A 147 -1.93 -22.19 -17.87
CA ARG A 147 -2.68 -21.00 -17.47
C ARG A 147 -1.81 -19.78 -17.71
N TRP A 148 -2.41 -18.72 -18.24
CA TRP A 148 -1.72 -17.51 -18.66
C TRP A 148 -2.31 -16.28 -17.98
N CYS A 149 -1.44 -15.41 -17.48
CA CYS A 149 -1.80 -14.13 -16.90
C CYS A 149 -2.42 -13.22 -17.99
N PRO A 150 -3.61 -12.65 -17.76
CA PRO A 150 -4.29 -11.82 -18.76
C PRO A 150 -3.59 -10.47 -19.03
N ILE A 151 -2.72 -10.03 -18.11
CA ILE A 151 -2.02 -8.74 -18.20
C ILE A 151 -0.69 -8.88 -18.93
N HIS A 152 0.10 -9.88 -18.55
CA HIS A 152 1.50 -9.99 -18.98
C HIS A 152 1.73 -11.02 -20.08
N ASP A 153 0.68 -11.72 -20.47
CA ASP A 153 0.74 -12.79 -21.46
C ASP A 153 1.89 -13.77 -21.14
N ALA A 154 1.92 -14.23 -19.89
CA ALA A 154 2.97 -15.08 -19.36
C ALA A 154 2.34 -16.23 -18.55
N PRO A 155 2.98 -17.42 -18.53
CA PRO A 155 2.50 -18.55 -17.74
C PRO A 155 2.44 -18.19 -16.24
N VAL A 156 1.49 -18.79 -15.54
CA VAL A 156 1.34 -18.68 -14.08
C VAL A 156 1.55 -20.05 -13.44
N ASP A 157 2.10 -20.04 -12.22
CA ASP A 157 2.41 -21.26 -11.47
C ASP A 157 1.38 -21.48 -10.36
N TRP A 158 1.00 -22.73 -10.09
CA TRP A 158 0.25 -23.06 -8.89
C TRP A 158 1.19 -23.00 -7.69
N VAL A 159 0.87 -22.14 -6.73
CA VAL A 159 1.67 -21.96 -5.52
C VAL A 159 0.79 -22.29 -4.31
N GLU A 160 1.28 -23.17 -3.45
CA GLU A 160 0.70 -23.48 -2.14
C GLU A 160 1.73 -23.13 -1.06
N GLU A 161 1.49 -22.07 -0.31
CA GLU A 161 2.41 -21.60 0.74
C GLU A 161 1.64 -21.26 2.02
N PRO A 162 2.24 -21.51 3.20
CA PRO A 162 1.75 -20.94 4.45
C PRO A 162 1.64 -19.43 4.31
N SER A 163 0.52 -18.87 4.76
CA SER A 163 0.32 -17.43 4.78
C SER A 163 -0.58 -17.03 5.93
N TYR A 164 -0.26 -15.90 6.55
CA TYR A 164 -1.18 -15.23 7.44
C TYR A 164 -2.24 -14.51 6.63
N PHE A 165 -3.48 -14.61 7.08
CA PHE A 165 -4.64 -14.00 6.47
C PHE A 165 -5.28 -12.99 7.40
N PHE A 166 -5.66 -11.86 6.83
CA PHE A 166 -6.54 -10.89 7.44
C PHE A 166 -8.00 -11.23 7.12
N ARG A 167 -8.87 -11.20 8.13
CA ARG A 167 -10.31 -11.46 8.04
C ARG A 167 -11.09 -10.34 7.35
N MET A 168 -10.67 -9.93 6.16
CA MET A 168 -11.28 -8.83 5.41
C MET A 168 -12.77 -9.08 5.13
N SER A 169 -13.19 -10.33 4.96
CA SER A 169 -14.60 -10.68 4.73
C SER A 169 -15.54 -10.20 5.85
N LYS A 170 -15.05 -10.14 7.11
CA LYS A 170 -15.77 -9.63 8.29
C LYS A 170 -16.22 -8.17 8.15
N TYR A 171 -15.50 -7.37 7.37
CA TYR A 171 -15.68 -5.92 7.31
C TYR A 171 -16.58 -5.43 6.17
N GLN A 172 -17.16 -6.35 5.38
CA GLN A 172 -17.97 -5.99 4.22
C GLN A 172 -19.13 -5.04 4.57
N ASP A 173 -19.94 -5.38 5.57
CA ASP A 173 -21.12 -4.59 5.93
C ASP A 173 -20.73 -3.24 6.54
N ALA A 174 -19.68 -3.22 7.37
CA ALA A 174 -19.14 -1.98 7.93
C ALA A 174 -18.60 -1.05 6.84
N LEU A 175 -17.96 -1.60 5.80
CA LEU A 175 -17.47 -0.82 4.68
C LEU A 175 -18.62 -0.28 3.81
N LEU A 176 -19.65 -1.09 3.53
CA LEU A 176 -20.84 -0.60 2.81
C LEU A 176 -21.52 0.56 3.56
N ASP A 177 -21.73 0.41 4.86
CA ASP A 177 -22.29 1.46 5.72
C ASP A 177 -21.42 2.73 5.72
N HIS A 178 -20.09 2.59 5.71
CA HIS A 178 -19.18 3.73 5.58
C HIS A 178 -19.39 4.47 4.26
N PHE A 179 -19.46 3.77 3.12
CA PHE A 179 -19.68 4.38 1.80
C PHE A 179 -21.06 5.04 1.64
N ASP A 180 -22.07 4.55 2.37
CA ASP A 180 -23.41 5.15 2.39
C ASP A 180 -23.42 6.44 3.21
N ARG A 181 -22.70 6.48 4.33
CA ARG A 181 -22.57 7.68 5.20
C ARG A 181 -21.60 8.73 4.64
N HIS A 182 -20.62 8.30 3.86
CA HIS A 182 -19.58 9.14 3.29
C HIS A 182 -19.55 9.00 1.76
N PRO A 183 -20.54 9.58 1.04
CA PRO A 183 -20.63 9.46 -0.41
C PRO A 183 -19.39 9.99 -1.14
N ASP A 184 -18.66 10.92 -0.51
CA ASP A 184 -17.47 11.57 -1.06
C ASP A 184 -16.15 10.88 -0.68
N PHE A 185 -16.19 9.73 0.01
CA PHE A 185 -15.00 9.00 0.47
C PHE A 185 -14.07 8.58 -0.67
N VAL A 186 -14.64 8.19 -1.82
CA VAL A 186 -13.90 7.88 -3.04
C VAL A 186 -14.38 8.79 -4.16
N GLN A 187 -13.44 9.49 -4.79
CA GLN A 187 -13.72 10.38 -5.92
C GLN A 187 -12.76 10.11 -7.09
N PRO A 188 -13.18 10.33 -8.35
CA PRO A 188 -14.56 10.67 -8.78
C PRO A 188 -15.59 9.53 -8.64
N GLU A 189 -16.87 9.86 -8.80
CA GLU A 189 -18.02 8.96 -8.58
C GLU A 189 -17.92 7.62 -9.34
N GLN A 190 -17.36 7.61 -10.55
CA GLN A 190 -17.16 6.38 -11.32
C GLN A 190 -16.32 5.33 -10.56
N TYR A 191 -15.29 5.76 -9.83
CA TYR A 191 -14.44 4.86 -9.04
C TYR A 191 -15.13 4.41 -7.75
N ARG A 192 -15.96 5.27 -7.16
CA ARG A 192 -16.85 4.86 -6.04
C ARG A 192 -17.77 3.73 -6.48
N ASN A 193 -18.39 3.85 -7.66
CA ASN A 193 -19.31 2.84 -8.18
C ASN A 193 -18.60 1.52 -8.48
N GLU A 194 -17.38 1.56 -9.01
CA GLU A 194 -16.53 0.38 -9.19
C GLU A 194 -16.26 -0.33 -7.85
N ILE A 195 -15.83 0.41 -6.83
CA ILE A 195 -15.54 -0.15 -5.50
C ILE A 195 -16.79 -0.70 -4.83
N LEU A 196 -17.93 0.00 -4.90
CA LEU A 196 -19.19 -0.50 -4.37
C LEU A 196 -19.63 -1.79 -5.06
N SER A 197 -19.47 -1.89 -6.37
CA SER A 197 -19.75 -3.13 -7.10
C SER A 197 -18.84 -4.27 -6.65
N PHE A 198 -17.56 -3.99 -6.39
CA PHE A 198 -16.61 -4.97 -5.88
C PHE A 198 -16.99 -5.46 -4.47
N ILE A 199 -17.27 -4.54 -3.55
CA ILE A 199 -17.64 -4.89 -2.16
C ILE A 199 -18.94 -5.71 -2.13
N ARG A 200 -19.95 -5.33 -2.92
CA ARG A 200 -21.21 -6.07 -3.05
C ARG A 200 -21.06 -7.45 -3.69
N GLY A 201 -19.96 -7.68 -4.41
CA GLY A 201 -19.61 -8.98 -4.98
C GLY A 201 -19.11 -10.01 -3.96
N GLY A 202 -18.85 -9.60 -2.72
CA GLY A 202 -18.35 -10.48 -1.67
C GLY A 202 -16.86 -10.27 -1.40
N LEU A 203 -16.51 -9.79 -0.19
CA LEU A 203 -15.12 -9.71 0.25
C LEU A 203 -14.62 -11.09 0.71
N ARG A 204 -13.40 -11.44 0.30
CA ARG A 204 -12.68 -12.64 0.76
C ARG A 204 -11.55 -12.23 1.70
N ASP A 205 -11.10 -13.16 2.52
CA ASP A 205 -9.96 -12.92 3.40
C ASP A 205 -8.68 -12.69 2.61
N LEU A 206 -7.83 -11.80 3.11
CA LEU A 206 -6.68 -11.26 2.39
C LEU A 206 -5.40 -11.88 2.94
N SER A 207 -4.60 -12.50 2.09
CA SER A 207 -3.25 -12.94 2.45
C SER A 207 -2.34 -11.74 2.68
N ILE A 208 -1.72 -11.67 3.87
CA ILE A 208 -0.90 -10.54 4.37
C ILE A 208 0.54 -10.93 4.73
N SER A 209 0.97 -12.17 4.48
CA SER A 209 2.39 -12.56 4.63
C SER A 209 2.90 -13.52 3.56
N ARG A 210 4.22 -13.65 3.44
CA ARG A 210 4.93 -14.59 2.54
C ARG A 210 6.07 -15.28 3.27
N THR A 211 6.41 -16.50 2.84
CA THR A 211 7.62 -17.24 3.27
C THR A 211 8.66 -17.37 2.15
N SER A 212 8.31 -16.98 0.93
CA SER A 212 9.13 -17.18 -0.28
C SER A 212 10.35 -16.26 -0.42
N PHE A 213 10.48 -15.22 0.42
CA PHE A 213 11.56 -14.25 0.38
C PHE A 213 11.74 -13.54 1.73
N ASP A 214 12.94 -12.99 1.95
CA ASP A 214 13.33 -12.36 3.23
C ASP A 214 13.33 -10.82 3.18
N TRP A 215 13.25 -10.23 1.99
CA TRP A 215 13.27 -8.78 1.82
C TRP A 215 11.91 -8.13 2.12
N GLY A 216 11.60 -7.96 3.41
CA GLY A 216 10.41 -7.31 3.93
C GLY A 216 10.45 -7.17 5.45
N ILE A 217 9.36 -6.64 6.02
CA ILE A 217 9.23 -6.54 7.48
C ILE A 217 8.89 -7.92 8.06
N PRO A 218 9.65 -8.45 9.03
CA PRO A 218 9.30 -9.72 9.68
C PRO A 218 7.96 -9.63 10.40
N VAL A 219 7.14 -10.68 10.27
CA VAL A 219 5.93 -10.83 11.07
C VAL A 219 6.30 -10.95 12.56
N PRO A 220 5.65 -10.19 13.47
CA PRO A 220 5.87 -10.33 14.89
C PRO A 220 5.69 -11.78 15.36
N ASP A 221 6.66 -12.26 16.14
CA ASP A 221 6.65 -13.60 16.75
C ASP A 221 6.70 -14.78 15.76
N ASP A 222 6.80 -14.53 14.46
CA ASP A 222 7.05 -15.53 13.41
C ASP A 222 7.95 -14.97 12.29
N PRO A 223 9.28 -14.92 12.50
CA PRO A 223 10.22 -14.32 11.54
C PRO A 223 10.41 -15.15 10.27
N ALA A 224 9.83 -16.35 10.16
CA ALA A 224 9.82 -17.10 8.91
C ALA A 224 8.87 -16.47 7.87
N HIS A 225 7.98 -15.59 8.32
CA HIS A 225 7.10 -14.82 7.47
C HIS A 225 7.55 -13.35 7.39
N VAL A 226 7.45 -12.79 6.18
CA VAL A 226 7.52 -11.34 5.96
C VAL A 226 6.13 -10.79 5.64
N MET A 227 5.84 -9.58 6.12
CA MET A 227 4.62 -8.86 5.79
C MET A 227 4.54 -8.64 4.29
N TYR A 228 3.39 -8.96 3.73
CA TYR A 228 3.14 -8.76 2.31
C TYR A 228 2.68 -7.32 2.03
N VAL A 229 2.97 -6.88 0.81
CA VAL A 229 3.00 -5.47 0.35
C VAL A 229 1.88 -4.60 0.90
N TRP A 230 0.63 -5.08 0.97
CA TRP A 230 -0.49 -4.23 1.33
C TRP A 230 -0.42 -3.69 2.76
N LEU A 231 -0.11 -4.53 3.74
CA LEU A 231 -0.06 -4.08 5.12
C LEU A 231 1.18 -3.24 5.40
N ASP A 232 2.32 -3.62 4.81
CA ASP A 232 3.56 -2.84 4.83
C ASP A 232 3.34 -1.46 4.21
N ALA A 233 3.07 -1.42 2.90
CA ALA A 233 3.00 -0.18 2.14
C ALA A 233 1.90 0.76 2.65
N LEU A 234 0.69 0.28 2.95
CA LEU A 234 -0.40 1.16 3.42
C LEU A 234 -0.12 1.77 4.80
N THR A 235 0.69 1.11 5.64
CA THR A 235 1.07 1.64 6.96
C THR A 235 1.89 2.94 6.86
N ASN A 236 2.50 3.24 5.70
CA ASN A 236 3.32 4.43 5.51
C ASN A 236 2.59 5.73 5.93
N TYR A 237 1.28 5.79 5.67
CA TYR A 237 0.45 6.96 5.91
C TYR A 237 0.36 7.33 7.40
N ILE A 238 0.43 6.34 8.28
CA ILE A 238 0.43 6.55 9.73
C ILE A 238 1.84 6.48 10.32
N SER A 239 2.76 5.73 9.72
CA SER A 239 4.13 5.62 10.22
C SER A 239 4.93 6.90 10.03
N ALA A 240 4.65 7.67 8.97
CA ALA A 240 5.21 9.01 8.78
C ALA A 240 4.76 10.01 9.85
N LEU A 241 3.67 9.71 10.57
CA LEU A 241 3.18 10.46 11.72
C LEU A 241 3.61 9.85 13.08
N GLY A 242 4.41 8.78 13.06
CA GLY A 242 4.88 8.07 14.26
C GLY A 242 3.93 7.00 14.81
N GLY A 243 2.79 6.75 14.16
CA GLY A 243 1.78 5.77 14.57
C GLY A 243 0.86 6.23 15.71
N PRO A 244 -0.14 5.41 16.09
CA PRO A 244 -1.09 5.75 17.17
C PRO A 244 -0.38 6.12 18.48
N GLY A 245 -0.76 7.26 19.06
CA GLY A 245 -0.17 7.79 20.29
C GLY A 245 0.96 8.81 20.10
N ALA A 246 1.42 9.03 18.86
CA ALA A 246 2.37 10.10 18.56
C ALA A 246 1.69 11.47 18.37
N ASP A 247 2.39 12.56 18.69
CA ASP A 247 1.86 13.93 18.59
C ASP A 247 1.43 14.30 17.15
N LEU A 248 2.23 13.91 16.15
CA LEU A 248 1.90 14.14 14.74
C LEU A 248 0.66 13.34 14.32
N TYR A 249 0.52 12.11 14.81
CA TYR A 249 -0.66 11.29 14.55
C TYR A 249 -1.91 11.96 15.13
N ALA A 250 -1.87 12.39 16.39
CA ALA A 250 -2.99 13.07 17.03
C ALA A 250 -3.39 14.40 16.36
N ARG A 251 -2.45 15.07 15.68
CA ARG A 251 -2.67 16.36 15.00
C ARG A 251 -3.20 16.22 13.57
N TYR A 252 -2.69 15.24 12.82
CA TYR A 252 -2.91 15.14 11.38
C TYR A 252 -3.72 13.93 10.92
N TRP A 253 -3.93 12.92 11.77
CA TRP A 253 -4.75 11.76 11.42
C TRP A 253 -6.21 11.97 11.86
N PRO A 254 -7.22 11.59 11.04
CA PRO A 254 -7.13 10.96 9.71
C PRO A 254 -6.67 11.92 8.60
N ALA A 255 -6.10 11.36 7.52
CA ALA A 255 -5.75 12.14 6.34
C ALA A 255 -6.99 12.76 5.68
N ASP A 256 -6.88 14.01 5.24
CA ASP A 256 -7.93 14.67 4.46
C ASP A 256 -7.99 14.13 3.02
N CYS A 257 -6.84 13.71 2.46
CA CYS A 257 -6.79 13.16 1.10
C CYS A 257 -5.61 12.19 0.89
N HIS A 258 -5.94 10.97 0.46
CA HIS A 258 -5.00 10.07 -0.20
C HIS A 258 -5.16 10.21 -1.71
N LEU A 259 -4.23 10.92 -2.37
CA LEU A 259 -4.24 11.04 -3.83
C LEU A 259 -3.54 9.82 -4.43
N ILE A 260 -4.21 9.08 -5.31
CA ILE A 260 -3.72 7.80 -5.81
C ILE A 260 -3.95 7.61 -7.32
N GLY A 261 -3.20 6.68 -7.91
CA GLY A 261 -3.50 6.14 -9.24
C GLY A 261 -4.70 5.19 -9.23
N LYS A 262 -5.40 5.06 -10.36
CA LYS A 262 -6.57 4.17 -10.48
C LYS A 262 -6.23 2.69 -10.27
N ASP A 263 -5.00 2.31 -10.55
CA ASP A 263 -4.45 0.96 -10.47
C ASP A 263 -4.36 0.42 -9.04
N ILE A 264 -4.31 1.31 -8.05
CA ILE A 264 -4.21 0.97 -6.62
C ILE A 264 -5.47 1.32 -5.83
N LEU A 265 -6.59 1.59 -6.53
CA LEU A 265 -7.87 2.01 -5.96
C LEU A 265 -8.40 1.03 -4.90
N ARG A 266 -8.42 -0.27 -5.20
CA ARG A 266 -8.94 -1.30 -4.29
C ARG A 266 -8.17 -1.36 -2.98
N PHE A 267 -6.87 -1.16 -3.04
CA PHE A 267 -6.00 -1.23 -1.86
C PHE A 267 -6.33 -0.09 -0.88
N HIS A 268 -6.61 1.11 -1.41
CA HIS A 268 -6.90 2.30 -0.61
C HIS A 268 -8.37 2.42 -0.20
N ALA A 269 -9.29 1.91 -1.02
CA ALA A 269 -10.72 2.06 -0.80
C ALA A 269 -11.37 0.83 -0.13
N VAL A 270 -10.67 -0.31 -0.06
CA VAL A 270 -11.14 -1.54 0.60
C VAL A 270 -10.15 -2.02 1.65
N TYR A 271 -8.91 -2.32 1.27
CA TYR A 271 -7.99 -3.02 2.18
C TYR A 271 -7.59 -2.11 3.34
N TRP A 272 -7.19 -0.88 3.02
CA TRP A 272 -6.78 0.10 4.01
C TRP A 272 -7.89 0.43 5.02
N PRO A 273 -9.13 0.76 4.62
CA PRO A 273 -10.23 0.93 5.56
C PRO A 273 -10.52 -0.30 6.42
N CYS A 274 -10.41 -1.51 5.85
CA CYS A 274 -10.62 -2.72 6.65
C CYS A 274 -9.50 -2.91 7.69
N PHE A 275 -8.24 -2.64 7.34
CA PHE A 275 -7.14 -2.64 8.31
C PHE A 275 -7.33 -1.59 9.42
N LEU A 276 -7.90 -0.43 9.09
CA LEU A 276 -8.19 0.65 10.05
C LEU A 276 -9.43 0.39 10.92
N LEU A 277 -10.40 -0.37 10.42
CA LEU A 277 -11.60 -0.79 11.17
C LEU A 277 -11.30 -1.90 12.18
N SER A 278 -10.26 -2.70 11.90
CA SER A 278 -9.73 -3.71 12.81
C SER A 278 -8.97 -3.09 13.97
#